data_AF-A0A9D4D2F1-F1
#
_entry.id   AF-A0A9D4D2F1-F1
#
_cell.length_a   1.000
_cell.length_b   1.000
_cell.length_c   1.000
_cell.angle_alpha   90.00
_cell.angle_beta   90.00
_cell.angle_gamma   90.00
#
_symmetry.space_group_name_H-M   'P 1'
#
loop_
_entity.id
_entity.type
_entity.pdbx_description
1 polymer ?
#
loop_
_entity_poly.entity_id
_entity_poly.type
_entity_poly.pdbx_seq_one_letter_code
_entity_poly.pdbx_strand_id
1 'polypeptide(L)'
;MRCGSLPVAVVLAVCTYLRQVASGDLQLTVGDSTGLSQATVSRVCAQISNTLAAKVPKFVKFPAGVDAVRTKQELGAIAGT
;
A
#
# COMPACT_ATOMS: atom_id res chain seq x y z
N MET A 1 8.61 -2.42 30.96
CA MET A 1 7.80 -2.49 29.73
C MET A 1 8.08 -1.24 28.90
N ARG A 2 8.96 -1.32 27.89
CA ARG A 2 9.27 -0.18 27.02
C ARG A 2 8.16 -0.08 25.97
N CYS A 3 7.17 0.76 26.23
CA CYS A 3 6.25 1.20 25.18
C CYS A 3 7.09 2.05 24.22
N GLY A 4 7.56 1.44 23.12
CA GLY A 4 8.36 2.13 22.11
C GLY A 4 7.48 3.13 21.40
N SER A 5 7.50 4.39 21.82
CA SER A 5 6.81 5.47 21.13
C SER A 5 7.42 5.61 19.73
N LEU A 6 6.70 5.16 18.70
CA LEU A 6 7.04 5.53 17.32
C LEU A 6 7.04 7.07 17.24
N PRO A 7 7.97 7.68 16.48
CA PRO A 7 7.95 9.12 16.28
C PRO A 7 6.57 9.54 15.76
N VAL A 8 5.99 10.59 16.34
CA VAL A 8 4.64 11.09 15.96
C VAL A 8 4.53 11.31 14.45
N ALA A 9 5.61 11.77 13.82
CA ALA A 9 5.70 11.93 12.37
C ALA A 9 5.50 10.62 11.58
N VAL A 10 5.98 9.49 12.08
CA VAL A 10 5.82 8.17 11.42
C VAL A 10 4.38 7.70 11.53
N VAL A 11 3.75 7.87 12.70
CA VAL A 11 2.34 7.51 12.90
C VAL A 11 1.44 8.33 11.98
N LEU A 12 1.67 9.64 11.91
CA LEU A 12 0.95 10.53 11.00
C LEU A 12 1.12 10.10 9.54
N ALA A 13 2.34 9.82 9.10
CA ALA A 13 2.61 9.39 7.73
C ALA A 13 1.84 8.10 7.36
N VAL A 14 1.85 7.11 8.26
CA VAL A 14 1.11 5.85 8.05
C VAL A 14 -0.40 6.09 8.05
N CYS A 15 -0.93 6.86 8.99
CA CYS A 15 -2.35 7.17 9.05
C CYS A 15 -2.84 7.93 7.80
N THR A 16 -2.07 8.91 7.32
CA THR A 16 -2.37 9.65 6.09
C THR A 16 -2.39 8.73 4.87
N TYR A 17 -1.42 7.82 4.76
CA TYR A 17 -1.39 6.86 3.66
C TYR A 17 -2.57 5.87 3.71
N LEU A 18 -2.89 5.33 4.89
CA LEU A 18 -4.03 4.43 5.05
C LEU A 18 -5.35 5.11 4.70
N ARG A 19 -5.52 6.38 5.06
CA ARG A 19 -6.68 7.17 4.67
C ARG A 19 -6.74 7.34 3.14
N GLN A 20 -5.62 7.66 2.50
CA GLN A 20 -5.55 7.74 1.03
C GLN A 20 -5.97 6.42 0.36
N VAL A 21 -5.49 5.28 0.88
CA VAL A 21 -5.82 3.96 0.33
C VAL A 21 -7.31 3.64 0.51
N ALA A 22 -7.91 4.04 1.64
CA ALA A 22 -9.32 3.82 1.91
C ALA A 22 -10.24 4.72 1.08
N SER A 23 -9.90 6.01 0.94
CA SER A 23 -10.71 7.00 0.22
C SER A 23 -10.49 6.96 -1.30
N GLY A 24 -9.28 6.61 -1.76
CA GLY A 24 -8.87 6.70 -3.17
C GLY A 24 -8.65 8.13 -3.67
N ASP A 25 -9.05 9.14 -2.91
CA ASP A 25 -9.04 10.56 -3.29
C ASP A 25 -8.07 11.37 -2.43
N LEU A 26 -7.10 12.00 -3.09
CA LEU A 26 -6.06 12.81 -2.45
C LEU A 26 -6.58 14.13 -1.90
N GLN A 27 -7.59 14.72 -2.54
CA GLN A 27 -8.16 15.99 -2.12
C GLN A 27 -9.04 15.81 -0.88
N LEU A 28 -9.79 14.70 -0.78
CA LEU A 28 -10.49 14.31 0.44
C LEU A 28 -9.51 14.04 1.59
N THR A 29 -8.45 13.29 1.33
CA THR A 29 -7.42 12.99 2.34
C THR A 29 -6.71 14.24 2.85
N VAL A 30 -6.45 15.22 1.97
CA VAL A 30 -5.86 16.52 2.35
C VAL A 30 -6.84 17.39 3.12
N GLY A 31 -8.13 17.39 2.73
CA GLY A 31 -9.19 18.09 3.47
C GLY A 31 -9.35 17.56 4.90
N ASP A 32 -9.24 16.24 5.07
CA ASP A 32 -9.31 15.58 6.38
C ASP A 32 -8.04 15.78 7.22
N SER A 33 -6.89 15.95 6.56
CA SER A 33 -5.59 16.13 7.20
C SER A 33 -5.33 17.61 7.51
N THR A 34 -6.19 18.21 8.33
CA THR A 34 -6.04 19.61 8.77
C THR A 34 -4.63 19.84 9.35
N GLY A 35 -3.87 20.76 8.73
CA GLY A 35 -2.49 21.09 9.13
C GLY A 35 -1.38 20.46 8.27
N LEU A 36 -1.69 19.56 7.33
CA LEU A 36 -0.71 19.07 6.35
C LEU A 36 -0.93 19.72 4.98
N SER A 37 0.17 20.11 4.33
CA SER A 37 0.09 20.59 2.94
C SER A 37 -0.19 19.41 1.99
N GLN A 38 -0.90 19.67 0.89
CA GLN A 38 -1.12 18.69 -0.17
C GLN A 38 0.21 18.08 -0.67
N ALA A 39 1.26 18.91 -0.79
CA ALA A 39 2.58 18.47 -1.20
C ALA A 39 3.23 17.51 -0.19
N THR A 40 2.93 17.66 1.11
CA THR A 40 3.39 16.74 2.16
C THR A 40 2.67 15.40 2.04
N VAL A 41 1.34 15.42 1.89
CA VAL A 41 0.52 14.20 1.73
C VAL A 41 0.95 13.42 0.50
N SER A 42 1.12 14.09 -0.64
CA SER A 42 1.58 13.47 -1.89
C SER A 42 2.97 12.83 -1.73
N ARG A 43 3.93 13.52 -1.11
CA ARG A 43 5.27 12.98 -0.84
C ARG A 43 5.23 11.75 0.06
N VAL A 44 4.45 11.80 1.14
CA VAL A 44 4.27 10.67 2.07
C VAL A 44 3.69 9.46 1.35
N CYS A 45 2.63 9.67 0.57
CA CYS A 45 1.99 8.59 -0.19
C CYS A 45 2.94 7.97 -1.21
N ALA A 46 3.70 8.79 -1.94
CA ALA A 46 4.69 8.30 -2.89
C ALA A 46 5.81 7.50 -2.19
N GLN A 47 6.33 8.01 -1.07
CA GLN A 47 7.38 7.33 -0.31
C GLN A 47 6.93 5.97 0.22
N ILE A 48 5.75 5.90 0.82
CA ILE A 48 5.22 4.66 1.38
C ILE A 48 4.89 3.67 0.26
N SER A 49 4.24 4.13 -0.83
CA SER A 49 3.96 3.28 -2.00
C SER A 49 5.24 2.71 -2.62
N ASN A 50 6.28 3.52 -2.81
CA ASN A 50 7.56 3.05 -3.36
C ASN A 50 8.24 2.04 -2.42
N THR A 51 8.19 2.30 -1.11
CA THR A 51 8.74 1.37 -0.11
C THR A 51 7.98 0.04 -0.11
N LEU A 52 6.66 0.09 -0.23
CA LEU A 52 5.83 -1.10 -0.30
C LEU A 52 6.09 -1.87 -1.61
N ALA A 53 6.14 -1.18 -2.74
CA ALA A 53 6.46 -1.75 -4.06
C ALA A 53 7.82 -2.45 -4.06
N ALA A 54 8.85 -1.86 -3.42
CA ALA A 54 10.15 -2.50 -3.27
C ALA A 54 10.13 -3.79 -2.43
N LYS A 55 9.11 -3.96 -1.58
CA LYS A 55 8.89 -5.16 -0.76
C LYS A 55 7.96 -6.17 -1.42
N VAL A 56 7.20 -5.78 -2.46
CA VAL A 56 6.30 -6.68 -3.20
C VAL A 56 7.00 -7.96 -3.65
N PRO A 57 8.19 -7.94 -4.29
CA PRO A 57 8.85 -9.18 -4.71
C PRO A 57 9.22 -10.12 -3.55
N LYS A 58 9.38 -9.59 -2.34
CA LYS A 58 9.72 -10.38 -1.15
C LYS A 58 8.49 -11.06 -0.54
N PHE A 59 7.34 -10.38 -0.52
CA PHE A 59 6.16 -10.86 0.21
C PHE A 59 5.05 -11.37 -0.72
N VAL A 60 4.97 -10.85 -1.93
CA VAL A 60 4.00 -11.27 -2.95
C VAL A 60 4.72 -12.23 -3.89
N LYS A 61 4.48 -13.53 -3.69
CA LYS A 61 4.91 -14.56 -4.63
C LYS A 61 3.92 -14.61 -5.78
N PHE A 62 4.25 -13.95 -6.89
CA PHE A 62 3.56 -14.22 -8.14
C PHE A 62 4.01 -15.57 -8.68
N PRO A 63 3.08 -16.41 -9.17
CA PRO A 63 3.46 -17.67 -9.80
C PRO A 63 4.32 -17.35 -11.03
N ALA A 64 5.49 -17.97 -11.12
CA ALA A 64 6.46 -17.75 -12.18
C ALA A 64 6.88 -19.10 -12.79
N GLY A 65 7.25 -19.10 -14.07
CA GLY A 65 7.65 -20.34 -14.76
C GLY A 65 6.54 -21.40 -14.76
N VAL A 66 6.86 -22.59 -14.26
CA VAL A 66 5.93 -23.74 -14.25
C VAL A 66 4.71 -23.48 -13.37
N ASP A 67 4.87 -22.76 -12.25
CA ASP A 67 3.76 -22.41 -11.36
C ASP A 67 2.77 -21.47 -12.06
N ALA A 68 3.24 -20.58 -12.94
CA ALA A 68 2.37 -19.69 -13.71
C ALA A 68 1.48 -20.46 -14.69
N VAL A 69 2.01 -21.51 -15.31
CA VAL A 69 1.25 -22.38 -16.22
C VAL A 69 0.22 -23.18 -15.44
N ARG A 70 0.60 -23.73 -14.28
CA ARG A 70 -0.29 -24.49 -13.42
C ARG A 70 -1.44 -23.64 -12.87
N THR A 71 -1.13 -22.45 -12.34
CA THR A 71 -2.15 -21.52 -11.85
C THR A 71 -3.10 -21.08 -12.97
N LYS A 72 -2.62 -20.88 -14.21
CA LYS A 72 -3.49 -20.57 -15.35
C LYS A 72 -4.44 -21.72 -15.70
N GLN A 73 -3.95 -22.96 -15.68
CA GLN A 73 -4.77 -24.15 -15.94
C GLN A 73 -5.82 -24.36 -14.84
N GLU A 74 -5.43 -24.21 -13.58
CA GLU A 74 -6.34 -24.31 -12.43
C GLU A 74 -7.42 -23.22 -12.49
N LEU A 75 -7.06 -21.98 -12.79
CA LEU A 75 -8.02 -20.88 -12.96
C LEU A 75 -8.96 -21.12 -14.15
N GLY A 76 -8.46 -21.63 -15.28
CA GLY A 76 -9.28 -21.98 -16.43
C GLY A 76 -10.29 -23.09 -16.11
N ALA A 77 -9.87 -24.10 -15.35
CA ALA A 77 -10.76 -25.18 -14.90
C ALA A 77 -11.87 -24.69 -13.96
N ILE A 78 -11.60 -23.68 -13.13
CA ILE A 78 -12.61 -23.06 -12.25
C ILE A 78 -13.55 -22.14 -13.05
N ALA A 79 -13.04 -21.48 -14.08
CA ALA A 79 -13.79 -20.57 -14.94
C ALA A 79 -14.71 -21.28 -15.96
N GLY A 80 -14.61 -22.60 -16.09
CA GLY A 80 -15.55 -23.42 -16.87
C GLY A 80 -15.44 -23.24 -18.38
N THR A 81 -14.22 -23.05 -18.91
CA THR A 81 -13.95 -23.12 -20.35
C THR A 81 -13.45 -24.49 -20.77
#